data_AF-A0A8C0NEE3-F1
#
_entry.id   AF-A0A8C0NEE3-F1
#
_cell.length_a   1.000
_cell.length_b   1.000
_cell.length_c   1.000
_cell.angle_alpha   90.00
_cell.angle_beta   90.00
_cell.angle_gamma   90.00
#
_symmetry.space_group_name_H-M   'P 1'
#
loop_
_entity.id
_entity.type
_entity.pdbx_description
1 polymer ?
#
loop_
_entity_poly.entity_id
_entity_poly.type
_entity_poly.pdbx_seq_one_letter_code
_entity_poly.pdbx_strand_id
1 'polypeptide(L)'
;MLTLHKAAAALPKPSRSRMCEFLRSFGFDPGKLFLHKLILGIETSCDDTAAAVVDESGKVWGEAIHSQTEVHLKTGGIVPPVAQQLHRENIQRIVKEALSTSKISPSELSAIATTVKPGLALSLGVGLSFSLRLVDQLKIPFIPIHHMEAHALTIRLLNKVEFPFLVLLISGGHCLLALVRGVSDFLLLGKSLDIAPGDMLDKVII
;
A
#
# COMPACT_ATOMS: atom_id res chain seq x y z
N MET A 1 -2.55 55.93 -0.75
CA MET A 1 -1.13 56.16 -0.42
C MET A 1 -0.71 55.02 0.50
N LEU A 2 0.06 53.99 0.16
CA LEU A 2 0.94 53.69 -0.97
C LEU A 2 0.58 52.34 -1.63
N THR A 3 0.79 52.28 -2.93
CA THR A 3 0.93 51.07 -3.77
C THR A 3 2.35 50.51 -3.67
N LEU A 4 2.50 49.18 -3.73
CA LEU A 4 3.76 48.55 -4.13
C LEU A 4 3.49 47.32 -5.02
N HIS A 5 3.84 47.48 -6.29
CA HIS A 5 3.97 46.44 -7.31
C HIS A 5 5.15 45.51 -6.98
N LYS A 6 4.99 44.22 -7.24
CA LYS A 6 6.13 43.37 -7.64
C LYS A 6 5.68 42.34 -8.68
N ALA A 7 6.01 42.62 -9.93
CA ALA A 7 5.97 41.68 -11.02
C ALA A 7 7.15 40.71 -10.86
N ALA A 8 6.86 39.41 -10.77
CA ALA A 8 7.83 38.35 -11.00
C ALA A 8 7.47 37.71 -12.34
N ALA A 9 8.23 38.03 -13.39
CA ALA A 9 8.12 37.39 -14.67
C ALA A 9 8.43 35.88 -14.50
N ALA A 10 7.44 35.04 -14.78
CA ALA A 10 7.62 33.60 -14.86
C ALA A 10 8.45 33.28 -16.12
N LEU A 11 9.71 32.85 -15.92
CA LEU A 11 10.48 32.20 -16.98
C LEU A 11 9.73 30.93 -17.43
N PRO A 12 9.52 30.71 -18.73
CA PRO A 12 8.82 29.52 -19.20
C PRO A 12 9.66 28.28 -18.84
N LYS A 13 9.11 27.40 -18.00
CA LYS A 13 9.68 26.07 -17.77
C LYS A 13 9.74 25.36 -19.13
N PRO A 14 10.90 24.83 -19.55
CA PRO A 14 11.01 24.17 -20.84
C PRO A 14 10.07 22.94 -20.86
N SER A 15 9.41 22.73 -22.00
CA SER A 15 8.61 21.53 -22.27
C SER A 15 9.43 20.27 -21.98
N ARG A 16 8.84 19.28 -21.30
CA ARG A 16 9.46 17.98 -20.96
C ARG A 16 10.02 17.25 -22.19
N SER A 17 9.48 17.53 -23.38
CA SER A 17 10.00 16.99 -24.65
C SER A 17 11.43 17.47 -24.95
N ARG A 18 11.73 18.75 -24.71
CA ARG A 18 13.05 19.33 -24.95
C ARG A 18 14.10 18.83 -23.97
N MET A 19 13.72 18.51 -22.73
CA MET A 19 14.62 17.88 -21.77
C MET A 19 14.99 16.45 -22.18
N CYS A 20 14.04 15.69 -22.74
CA CYS A 20 14.31 14.34 -23.24
C CYS A 20 15.23 14.37 -24.47
N GLU A 21 15.03 15.33 -25.39
CA GLU A 21 15.95 15.54 -26.53
C GLU A 21 17.35 15.96 -26.09
N PHE A 22 17.46 16.82 -25.08
CA PHE A 22 18.74 17.26 -24.52
C PHE A 22 19.49 16.12 -23.82
N LEU A 23 18.80 15.23 -23.11
CA LEU A 23 19.45 14.07 -22.46
C LEU A 23 19.90 13.02 -23.48
N ARG A 24 19.20 12.89 -24.62
CA ARG A 24 19.61 12.02 -25.73
C ARG A 24 20.90 12.49 -26.43
N SER A 25 21.17 13.81 -26.48
CA SER A 25 22.43 14.32 -27.07
C SER A 25 23.68 14.01 -26.23
N PHE A 26 23.52 13.53 -24.99
CA PHE A 26 24.61 13.10 -24.11
C PHE A 26 24.81 11.58 -24.04
N GLY A 27 24.18 10.80 -24.94
CA GLY A 27 24.34 9.34 -24.95
C GLY A 27 23.69 8.63 -23.76
N PHE A 28 22.83 9.32 -23.02
CA PHE A 28 22.01 8.73 -21.98
C PHE A 28 20.78 8.12 -22.67
N ASP A 29 20.70 6.78 -22.73
CA ASP A 29 19.49 6.09 -23.12
C ASP A 29 18.56 6.06 -21.90
N PRO A 30 17.50 6.88 -21.84
CA PRO A 30 16.55 6.78 -20.76
C PRO A 30 15.73 5.52 -21.02
N GLY A 31 16.24 4.38 -20.56
CA GLY A 31 15.57 3.09 -20.65
C GLY A 31 14.10 3.26 -20.29
N LYS A 32 13.21 2.88 -21.23
CA LYS A 32 11.75 3.00 -21.18
C LYS A 32 11.25 4.00 -20.13
N LEU A 33 11.07 5.26 -20.53
CA LEU A 33 10.37 6.26 -19.72
C LEU A 33 8.93 5.79 -19.48
N PHE A 34 8.70 4.97 -18.46
CA PHE A 34 7.36 4.68 -18.00
C PHE A 34 6.77 5.98 -17.48
N LEU A 35 5.63 6.37 -18.05
CA LEU A 35 4.94 7.59 -17.67
C LEU A 35 4.47 7.57 -16.19
N HIS A 36 4.45 6.39 -15.56
CA HIS A 36 3.89 6.15 -14.24
C HIS A 36 4.82 5.28 -13.37
N LYS A 37 4.93 5.63 -12.08
CA LYS A 37 5.68 4.85 -11.08
C LYS A 37 4.79 3.72 -10.59
N LEU A 38 5.23 2.49 -10.83
CA LEU A 38 4.49 1.28 -10.45
C LEU A 38 5.00 0.73 -9.13
N ILE A 39 4.10 0.49 -8.18
CA ILE A 39 4.41 -0.03 -6.85
C ILE A 39 3.73 -1.39 -6.68
N LEU A 40 4.50 -2.39 -6.24
CA LEU A 40 3.95 -3.66 -5.77
C LEU A 40 3.66 -3.57 -4.27
N GLY A 41 2.39 -3.57 -3.89
CA GLY A 41 1.93 -3.68 -2.51
C GLY A 41 1.77 -5.14 -2.09
N ILE A 42 2.17 -5.49 -0.86
CA ILE A 42 2.03 -6.82 -0.25
C ILE A 42 1.44 -6.67 1.16
N GLU A 43 0.39 -7.45 1.44
CA GLU A 43 -0.34 -7.46 2.72
C GLU A 43 -0.41 -8.88 3.29
N THR A 44 0.00 -9.03 4.55
CA THR A 44 0.07 -10.29 5.31
C THR A 44 -0.10 -10.05 6.82
N SER A 45 -0.81 -8.99 7.22
CA SER A 45 -0.90 -8.58 8.62
C SER A 45 -1.67 -9.56 9.51
N CYS A 46 -2.59 -10.34 8.94
CA CYS A 46 -3.52 -11.18 9.69
C CYS A 46 -3.68 -12.56 9.06
N ASP A 47 -4.75 -12.78 8.31
CA ASP A 47 -5.18 -14.06 7.73
C ASP A 47 -5.44 -13.99 6.22
N ASP A 48 -5.29 -12.82 5.59
CA ASP A 48 -5.32 -12.65 4.15
C ASP A 48 -3.90 -12.46 3.59
N THR A 49 -3.57 -13.20 2.53
CA THR A 49 -2.37 -12.94 1.71
C THR A 49 -2.80 -12.18 0.48
N ALA A 50 -2.39 -10.92 0.35
CA ALA A 50 -2.77 -10.11 -0.81
C ALA A 50 -1.56 -9.41 -1.44
N ALA A 51 -1.65 -9.18 -2.74
CA ALA A 51 -0.72 -8.35 -3.48
C ALA A 51 -1.43 -7.54 -4.56
N ALA A 52 -0.95 -6.33 -4.84
CA ALA A 52 -1.49 -5.46 -5.89
C ALA A 52 -0.40 -4.61 -6.54
N VAL A 53 -0.53 -4.36 -7.84
CA VAL A 53 0.30 -3.41 -8.59
C VAL A 53 -0.49 -2.13 -8.81
N VAL A 54 0.00 -1.01 -8.30
CA VAL A 54 -0.70 0.28 -8.29
C VAL A 54 0.21 1.38 -8.84
N ASP A 55 -0.35 2.32 -9.60
CA ASP A 55 0.38 3.51 -10.07
C ASP A 55 0.11 4.76 -9.21
N GLU A 56 0.82 5.85 -9.47
CA GLU A 56 0.68 7.09 -8.70
C GLU A 56 -0.68 7.81 -8.87
N SER A 57 -1.49 7.41 -9.85
CA SER A 57 -2.86 7.91 -10.00
C SER A 57 -3.85 7.17 -9.11
N GLY A 58 -3.40 6.09 -8.45
CA GLY A 58 -4.23 5.20 -7.65
C GLY A 58 -4.89 4.09 -8.45
N LYS A 59 -4.52 3.90 -9.72
CA LYS A 59 -5.07 2.83 -10.56
C LYS A 59 -4.44 1.50 -10.17
N VAL A 60 -5.29 0.51 -9.89
CA VAL A 60 -4.89 -0.89 -9.70
C VAL A 60 -4.78 -1.56 -11.06
N TRP A 61 -3.58 -2.02 -11.41
CA TRP A 61 -3.30 -2.71 -12.67
C TRP A 61 -3.57 -4.21 -12.57
N GLY A 62 -3.30 -4.79 -11.41
CA GLY A 62 -3.62 -6.18 -11.11
C GLY A 62 -3.49 -6.44 -9.62
N GLU A 63 -4.35 -7.30 -9.11
CA GLU A 63 -4.38 -7.70 -7.71
C GLU A 63 -4.72 -9.19 -7.58
N ALA A 64 -4.35 -9.78 -6.45
CA ALA A 64 -4.72 -11.13 -6.09
C ALA A 64 -4.81 -11.23 -4.57
N ILE A 65 -5.75 -12.05 -4.10
CA ILE A 65 -5.98 -12.30 -2.68
C ILE A 65 -6.20 -13.80 -2.44
N HIS A 66 -5.65 -14.31 -1.35
CA HIS A 66 -5.99 -15.61 -0.80
C HIS A 66 -6.35 -15.44 0.67
N SER A 67 -7.62 -15.71 0.96
CA SER A 67 -8.15 -15.63 2.32
C SER A 67 -8.09 -16.99 3.02
N GLN A 68 -7.72 -16.96 4.30
CA GLN A 68 -7.63 -18.15 5.15
C GLN A 68 -8.90 -18.38 5.99
N THR A 69 -9.98 -17.61 5.77
CA THR A 69 -11.20 -17.65 6.58
C THR A 69 -11.75 -19.07 6.78
N GLU A 70 -11.86 -19.88 5.72
CA GLU A 70 -12.38 -21.26 5.84
C GLU A 70 -11.54 -22.17 6.75
N VAL A 71 -10.24 -21.91 6.85
CA VAL A 71 -9.34 -22.67 7.72
C VAL A 71 -9.57 -22.25 9.17
N HIS A 72 -9.58 -20.94 9.43
CA HIS A 72 -9.69 -20.41 10.80
C HIS A 72 -11.11 -20.51 11.38
N LEU A 73 -12.15 -20.57 10.53
CA LEU A 73 -13.51 -20.89 10.97
C LEU A 73 -13.59 -22.29 11.60
N LYS A 74 -12.86 -23.28 11.07
CA LYS A 74 -12.82 -24.64 11.63
C LYS A 74 -12.09 -24.71 12.97
N THR A 75 -11.23 -23.74 13.26
CA THR A 75 -10.46 -23.66 14.52
C THR A 75 -11.07 -22.71 15.54
N GLY A 76 -12.21 -22.08 15.25
CA GLY A 76 -12.89 -21.15 16.14
C GLY A 76 -12.18 -19.79 16.27
N GLY A 77 -11.37 -19.42 15.27
CA GLY A 77 -10.60 -18.18 15.27
C GLY A 77 -9.20 -18.36 14.68
N ILE A 78 -8.49 -17.25 14.55
CA ILE A 78 -7.18 -17.20 13.90
C ILE A 78 -6.11 -17.82 14.79
N VAL A 79 -5.46 -18.87 14.29
CA VAL A 79 -4.32 -19.53 14.94
C VAL A 79 -3.01 -19.01 14.34
N PRO A 80 -2.20 -18.19 15.05
CA PRO A 80 -1.10 -17.45 14.42
C PRO A 80 -0.02 -18.30 13.72
N PRO A 81 0.41 -19.46 14.26
CA PRO A 81 1.33 -20.34 13.54
C PRO A 81 0.75 -20.92 12.24
N VAL A 82 -0.56 -21.22 12.23
CA VAL A 82 -1.26 -21.70 11.02
C VAL A 82 -1.34 -20.57 9.99
N ALA A 83 -1.68 -19.35 10.43
CA ALA A 83 -1.73 -18.20 9.54
C ALA A 83 -0.38 -17.91 8.88
N GLN A 84 0.71 -17.94 9.67
CA GLN A 84 2.07 -17.83 9.15
C GLN A 84 2.38 -18.87 8.08
N GLN A 85 2.04 -20.14 8.32
CA GLN A 85 2.30 -21.23 7.38
C GLN A 85 1.55 -21.00 6.06
N LEU A 86 0.26 -20.65 6.13
CA LEU A 86 -0.55 -20.38 4.95
C LEU A 86 -0.06 -19.17 4.16
N HIS A 87 0.44 -18.11 4.82
CA HIS A 87 1.11 -17.01 4.11
C HIS A 87 2.35 -17.50 3.35
N ARG A 88 3.20 -18.33 3.96
CA ARG A 88 4.42 -18.85 3.31
C ARG A 88 4.10 -19.68 2.06
N GLU A 89 3.05 -20.48 2.13
CA GLU A 89 2.60 -21.34 1.03
C GLU A 89 2.01 -20.53 -0.13
N ASN A 90 1.36 -19.40 0.16
CA ASN A 90 0.59 -18.65 -0.85
C ASN A 90 1.29 -17.40 -1.40
N ILE A 91 2.19 -16.76 -0.66
CA ILE A 91 2.72 -15.43 -1.01
C ILE A 91 3.36 -15.37 -2.41
N GLN A 92 4.14 -16.38 -2.78
CA GLN A 92 4.77 -16.43 -4.10
C GLN A 92 3.74 -16.55 -5.23
N ARG A 93 2.71 -17.39 -5.04
CA ARG A 93 1.63 -17.56 -6.01
C ARG A 93 0.85 -16.27 -6.18
N ILE A 94 0.49 -15.62 -5.07
CA ILE A 94 -0.32 -14.40 -5.06
C ILE A 94 0.42 -13.23 -5.71
N VAL A 95 1.71 -13.04 -5.41
CA VAL A 95 2.50 -11.99 -6.06
C VAL A 95 2.65 -12.24 -7.56
N LYS A 96 2.87 -13.51 -7.96
CA LYS A 96 2.94 -13.88 -9.39
C LYS A 96 1.62 -13.63 -10.11
N GLU A 97 0.51 -13.93 -9.46
CA GLU A 97 -0.84 -13.73 -9.99
C GLU A 97 -1.14 -12.23 -10.18
N ALA A 98 -0.88 -11.40 -9.17
CA ALA A 98 -1.05 -9.95 -9.27
C ALA A 98 -0.21 -9.34 -10.41
N LEU A 99 1.06 -9.75 -10.55
CA LEU A 99 1.93 -9.32 -11.64
C LEU A 99 1.42 -9.80 -13.00
N SER A 100 1.00 -11.06 -13.11
CA SER A 100 0.46 -11.61 -14.35
C SER A 100 -0.81 -10.89 -14.80
N THR A 101 -1.75 -10.66 -13.87
CA THR A 101 -3.00 -9.92 -14.14
C THR A 101 -2.70 -8.49 -14.57
N SER A 102 -1.69 -7.86 -13.96
CA SER A 102 -1.26 -6.51 -14.31
C SER A 102 -0.57 -6.39 -15.67
N LYS A 103 -0.09 -7.51 -16.24
CA LYS A 103 0.75 -7.56 -17.44
C LYS A 103 2.02 -6.70 -17.34
N ILE A 104 2.51 -6.46 -16.13
CA ILE A 104 3.72 -5.68 -15.83
C ILE A 104 4.85 -6.63 -15.49
N SER A 105 6.02 -6.41 -16.10
CA SER A 105 7.23 -7.15 -15.76
C SER A 105 7.74 -6.72 -14.38
N PRO A 106 8.28 -7.64 -13.55
CA PRO A 106 8.92 -7.27 -12.28
C PRO A 106 10.00 -6.17 -12.42
N SER A 107 10.69 -6.12 -13.57
CA SER A 107 11.70 -5.10 -13.88
C SER A 107 11.14 -3.69 -14.07
N GLU A 108 9.82 -3.55 -14.25
CA GLU A 108 9.13 -2.28 -14.48
C GLU A 108 8.59 -1.70 -13.15
N LEU A 109 8.70 -2.45 -12.05
CA LEU A 109 8.37 -1.96 -10.71
C LEU A 109 9.36 -0.90 -10.25
N SER A 110 8.84 0.16 -9.65
CA SER A 110 9.62 1.26 -9.09
C SER A 110 9.91 1.10 -7.60
N ALA A 111 9.09 0.35 -6.87
CA ALA A 111 9.28 0.06 -5.45
C ALA A 111 8.42 -1.15 -5.01
N ILE A 112 8.77 -1.70 -3.85
CA ILE A 112 7.95 -2.70 -3.14
C ILE A 112 7.47 -2.09 -1.83
N ALA A 113 6.15 -2.06 -1.63
CA ALA A 113 5.51 -1.61 -0.42
C ALA A 113 4.95 -2.81 0.34
N THR A 114 5.15 -2.87 1.66
CA THR A 114 4.68 -4.02 2.46
C THR A 114 4.23 -3.60 3.83
N THR A 115 3.11 -4.15 4.27
CA THR A 115 2.61 -3.92 5.62
C THR A 115 3.56 -4.52 6.65
N VAL A 116 4.02 -3.68 7.59
CA VAL A 116 4.95 -4.07 8.66
C VAL A 116 4.36 -3.90 10.06
N LYS A 117 3.20 -3.23 10.19
CA LYS A 117 2.48 -3.04 11.46
C LYS A 117 1.11 -2.38 11.23
N PRO A 118 0.20 -2.43 12.22
CA PRO A 118 0.08 -3.49 13.22
C PRO A 118 -0.31 -4.81 12.54
N GLY A 119 -0.31 -5.90 13.30
CA GLY A 119 -0.68 -7.23 12.81
C GLY A 119 -0.03 -8.34 13.64
N LEU A 120 -0.30 -9.58 13.27
CA LEU A 120 0.32 -10.76 13.84
C LEU A 120 1.81 -10.80 13.45
N ALA A 121 2.70 -10.73 14.45
CA ALA A 121 4.14 -10.65 14.21
C ALA A 121 4.66 -11.80 13.33
N LEU A 122 4.13 -13.01 13.51
CA LEU A 122 4.50 -14.19 12.70
C LEU A 122 4.08 -14.05 11.23
N SER A 123 2.92 -13.45 10.96
CA SER A 123 2.40 -13.22 9.61
C SER A 123 3.14 -12.07 8.91
N LEU A 124 3.30 -10.92 9.60
CA LEU A 124 4.06 -9.75 9.12
C LEU A 124 5.49 -10.11 8.70
N GLY A 125 6.14 -10.99 9.47
CA GLY A 125 7.49 -11.47 9.15
C GLY A 125 7.58 -12.20 7.81
N VAL A 126 6.51 -12.87 7.35
CA VAL A 126 6.47 -13.56 6.05
C VAL A 126 6.48 -12.55 4.91
N GLY A 127 5.57 -11.57 4.94
CA GLY A 127 5.51 -10.51 3.94
C GLY A 127 6.82 -9.73 3.87
N LEU A 128 7.33 -9.27 5.01
CA LEU A 128 8.58 -8.51 5.07
C LEU A 128 9.76 -9.30 4.49
N SER A 129 9.93 -10.56 4.90
CA SER A 129 11.05 -11.39 4.42
C SER A 129 10.96 -11.65 2.92
N PHE A 130 9.76 -11.86 2.39
CA PHE A 130 9.54 -12.05 0.96
C PHE A 130 9.87 -10.78 0.17
N SER A 131 9.38 -9.62 0.63
CA SER A 131 9.61 -8.33 -0.02
C SER A 131 11.08 -7.92 -0.03
N LEU A 132 11.81 -8.15 1.07
CA LEU A 132 13.24 -7.83 1.13
C LEU A 132 14.06 -8.69 0.15
N ARG A 133 13.68 -9.95 -0.08
CA ARG A 133 14.31 -10.78 -1.12
C ARG A 133 14.05 -10.22 -2.52
N LEU A 134 12.83 -9.79 -2.81
CA LEU A 134 12.51 -9.18 -4.11
C LEU A 134 13.24 -7.84 -4.30
N VAL A 135 13.32 -7.02 -3.25
CA VAL A 135 14.11 -5.77 -3.24
C VAL A 135 15.56 -6.05 -3.57
N ASP A 136 16.16 -7.07 -2.96
CA ASP A 136 17.54 -7.46 -3.25
C ASP A 136 17.72 -7.98 -4.68
N GLN A 137 16.75 -8.71 -5.23
CA GLN A 137 16.79 -9.21 -6.61
C GLN A 137 16.60 -8.10 -7.66
N LEU A 138 15.66 -7.20 -7.44
CA LEU A 138 15.29 -6.15 -8.39
C LEU A 138 16.10 -4.86 -8.21
N LYS A 139 16.78 -4.71 -7.08
CA LYS A 139 17.54 -3.50 -6.69
C LYS A 139 16.69 -2.23 -6.70
N ILE A 140 15.45 -2.34 -6.20
CA ILE A 140 14.49 -1.23 -6.10
C ILE A 140 14.17 -0.89 -4.63
N PRO A 141 13.72 0.34 -4.32
CA PRO A 141 13.39 0.75 -2.95
C PRO A 141 12.32 -0.10 -2.26
N PHE A 142 12.45 -0.23 -0.95
CA PHE A 142 11.45 -0.79 -0.05
C PHE A 142 10.68 0.32 0.68
N ILE A 143 9.36 0.17 0.81
CA ILE A 143 8.48 1.11 1.51
C ILE A 143 7.73 0.36 2.63
N PRO A 144 8.05 0.61 3.91
CA PRO A 144 7.30 0.03 5.01
C PRO A 144 5.93 0.71 5.14
N ILE A 145 4.87 -0.08 5.24
CA ILE A 145 3.49 0.41 5.32
C ILE A 145 2.88 0.13 6.69
N HIS A 146 2.17 1.12 7.22
CA HIS A 146 1.30 0.95 8.37
C HIS A 146 -0.12 0.58 7.91
N HIS A 147 -0.61 -0.60 8.30
CA HIS A 147 -1.89 -1.18 7.89
C HIS A 147 -3.07 -0.22 8.07
N MET A 148 -3.20 0.41 9.25
CA MET A 148 -4.30 1.34 9.50
C MET A 148 -4.17 2.66 8.73
N GLU A 149 -2.96 3.11 8.40
CA GLU A 149 -2.75 4.31 7.59
C GLU A 149 -3.15 4.01 6.14
N ALA A 150 -2.80 2.81 5.64
CA ALA A 150 -3.22 2.33 4.33
C ALA A 150 -4.76 2.27 4.23
N HIS A 151 -5.44 1.69 5.23
CA HIS A 151 -6.90 1.67 5.29
C HIS A 151 -7.52 3.07 5.29
N ALA A 152 -6.95 4.01 6.06
CA ALA A 152 -7.45 5.37 6.11
C ALA A 152 -7.33 6.12 4.78
N LEU A 153 -6.32 5.76 3.97
CA LEU A 153 -6.09 6.38 2.66
C LEU A 153 -6.85 5.72 1.52
N THR A 154 -7.45 4.54 1.71
CA THR A 154 -8.21 3.83 0.66
C THR A 154 -9.33 4.70 0.08
N ILE A 155 -9.99 5.53 0.90
CA ILE A 155 -11.04 6.43 0.41
C ILE A 155 -10.53 7.40 -0.66
N ARG A 156 -9.24 7.77 -0.61
CA ARG A 156 -8.60 8.66 -1.60
C ARG A 156 -8.28 7.97 -2.93
N LEU A 157 -8.28 6.63 -2.96
CA LEU A 157 -8.18 5.87 -4.22
C LEU A 157 -9.52 5.90 -4.97
N LEU A 158 -10.63 5.93 -4.23
CA LEU A 158 -11.98 5.89 -4.79
C LEU A 158 -12.56 7.28 -5.06
N ASN A 159 -12.22 8.25 -4.22
CA ASN A 159 -12.79 9.59 -4.23
C ASN A 159 -11.71 10.66 -4.07
N LYS A 160 -11.95 11.84 -4.64
CA LYS A 160 -11.10 13.01 -4.38
C LYS A 160 -11.43 13.60 -3.02
N VAL A 161 -10.79 13.10 -1.98
CA VAL A 161 -10.88 13.62 -0.61
C VAL A 161 -9.61 14.41 -0.29
N GLU A 162 -9.74 15.70 -0.04
CA GLU A 162 -8.62 16.55 0.36
C GLU A 162 -8.31 16.40 1.86
N PHE A 163 -7.06 16.70 2.24
CA PHE A 163 -6.71 16.79 3.65
C PHE A 163 -7.13 18.17 4.22
N PRO A 164 -7.45 18.27 5.52
CA PRO A 164 -7.63 17.17 6.45
C PRO A 164 -9.03 16.55 6.36
N PHE A 165 -9.16 15.27 6.70
CA PHE A 165 -10.46 14.60 6.81
C PHE A 165 -10.53 13.68 8.04
N LEU A 166 -11.75 13.43 8.51
CA LEU A 166 -12.01 12.52 9.63
C LEU A 166 -12.22 11.11 9.08
N VAL A 167 -11.64 10.11 9.74
CA VAL A 167 -11.84 8.69 9.41
C VAL A 167 -12.25 7.89 10.64
N LEU A 168 -13.24 7.03 10.46
CA LEU A 168 -13.64 6.00 11.41
C LEU A 168 -13.24 4.64 10.82
N LEU A 169 -12.24 4.00 11.39
CA LEU A 169 -11.73 2.69 10.98
C LEU A 169 -12.33 1.63 11.89
N ILE A 170 -13.16 0.75 11.34
CA ILE A 170 -13.78 -0.36 12.06
C ILE A 170 -13.45 -1.66 11.31
N SER A 171 -12.86 -2.62 12.01
CA SER A 171 -12.55 -3.97 11.52
C SER A 171 -12.75 -5.01 12.62
N GLY A 172 -12.42 -6.27 12.34
CA GLY A 172 -12.36 -7.34 13.34
C GLY A 172 -11.46 -6.97 14.53
N GLY A 173 -10.29 -6.39 14.27
CA GLY A 173 -9.28 -6.09 15.30
C GLY A 173 -9.15 -4.62 15.72
N HIS A 174 -9.84 -3.70 15.05
CA HIS A 174 -9.62 -2.26 15.27
C HIS A 174 -10.92 -1.46 15.27
N CYS A 175 -10.99 -0.46 16.15
CA CYS A 175 -12.00 0.60 16.13
C CYS A 175 -11.30 1.91 16.49
N LEU A 176 -11.07 2.78 15.50
CA LEU A 176 -10.27 4.00 15.65
C LEU A 176 -10.99 5.18 15.00
N LEU A 177 -11.02 6.31 15.68
CA LEU A 177 -11.41 7.61 15.14
C LEU A 177 -10.15 8.47 15.03
N ALA A 178 -9.83 8.96 13.84
CA ALA A 178 -8.63 9.76 13.62
C ALA A 178 -8.88 10.92 12.65
N LEU A 179 -8.18 12.04 12.87
CA LEU A 179 -8.05 13.13 11.91
C LEU A 179 -6.82 12.88 11.03
N VAL A 180 -7.04 12.69 9.73
CA VAL A 180 -6.00 12.50 8.74
C VAL A 180 -5.60 13.86 8.18
N ARG A 181 -4.39 14.33 8.48
CA ARG A 181 -3.84 15.63 8.03
C ARG A 181 -2.92 15.50 6.83
N GLY A 182 -2.41 14.31 6.56
CA GLY A 182 -1.53 14.00 5.44
C GLY A 182 -1.36 12.49 5.26
N VAL A 183 -0.53 12.10 4.28
CA VAL A 183 -0.30 10.68 3.93
C VAL A 183 0.32 9.87 5.09
N SER A 184 1.07 10.52 5.97
CA SER A 184 1.68 9.89 7.15
C SER A 184 1.49 10.76 8.41
N ASP A 185 0.49 11.64 8.39
CA ASP A 185 0.18 12.53 9.51
C ASP A 185 -1.26 12.29 9.98
N PHE A 186 -1.36 11.55 11.08
CA PHE A 186 -2.61 11.09 11.68
C PHE A 186 -2.66 11.54 13.14
N LEU A 187 -3.76 12.18 13.53
CA LEU A 187 -4.08 12.48 14.91
C LEU A 187 -5.18 11.53 15.39
N LEU A 188 -4.83 10.58 16.25
CA LEU A 188 -5.79 9.69 16.88
C LEU A 188 -6.67 10.48 17.87
N LEU A 189 -7.98 10.46 17.66
CA LEU A 189 -8.97 11.14 18.50
C LEU A 189 -9.65 10.18 19.48
N GLY A 190 -9.78 8.90 19.10
CA GLY A 190 -10.36 7.88 19.96
C GLY A 190 -10.12 6.48 19.43
N LYS A 191 -10.22 5.49 20.32
CA LYS A 191 -10.19 4.07 19.98
C LYS A 191 -11.08 3.27 20.92
N SER A 192 -11.49 2.06 20.53
CA SER A 192 -12.08 1.12 21.48
C SER A 192 -11.13 0.87 22.66
N LEU A 193 -11.70 0.70 23.85
CA LEU A 193 -10.95 0.40 25.07
C LEU A 193 -10.70 -1.11 25.24
N ASP A 194 -11.55 -1.91 24.62
CA ASP A 194 -11.65 -3.35 24.74
C ASP A 194 -11.77 -4.01 23.34
N ILE A 195 -12.83 -4.78 23.12
CA ILE A 195 -13.07 -5.50 21.87
C ILE A 195 -13.45 -4.53 20.75
N ALA A 196 -12.92 -4.74 19.56
CA ALA A 196 -13.39 -4.03 18.39
C ALA A 196 -14.80 -4.53 18.02
N PRO A 197 -15.65 -3.69 17.40
CA PRO A 197 -17.01 -4.08 17.02
C PRO A 197 -17.05 -5.34 16.14
N GLY A 198 -16.07 -5.55 15.27
CA GLY A 198 -16.01 -6.77 14.45
C GLY A 198 -15.81 -8.04 15.29
N ASP A 199 -14.79 -8.07 16.16
CA ASP A 199 -14.58 -9.22 17.08
C ASP A 199 -15.76 -9.44 18.04
N MET A 200 -16.46 -8.36 18.45
CA MET A 200 -17.70 -8.50 19.21
C MET A 200 -18.78 -9.24 18.41
N LEU A 201 -19.00 -8.83 17.14
CA LEU A 201 -20.00 -9.46 16.28
C LEU A 201 -19.67 -10.93 16.00
N ASP A 202 -18.40 -11.23 15.75
CA ASP A 202 -17.94 -12.61 15.52
C ASP A 202 -18.24 -13.54 16.70
N LYS A 203 -18.22 -13.01 17.94
CA LYS A 203 -18.51 -13.77 19.16
C LYS A 203 -19.98 -13.89 19.53
N VAL A 204 -20.82 -12.93 19.13
CA VAL A 204 -22.26 -12.92 19.48
C VAL A 204 -23.10 -13.73 18.48
N ILE A 205 -22.60 -13.93 17.26
CA ILE A 205 -23.30 -14.65 16.19
C ILE A 205 -23.04 -16.17 16.22
N ILE A 206 -22.07 -16.63 17.03
CA ILE A 206 -21.79 -18.04 17.32
C ILE A 206 -22.57 -18.48 18.58
#